data_AF-A0AA51PL95-F1
#
_entry.id   AF-A0AA51PL95-F1
#
_cell.length_a   1.000
_cell.length_b   1.000
_cell.length_c   1.000
_cell.angle_alpha   90.00
_cell.angle_beta   90.00
_cell.angle_gamma   90.00
#
_symmetry.space_group_name_H-M   'P 1'
#
loop_
_entity.id
_entity.type
_entity.pdbx_description
1 polymer ?
#
loop_
_entity_poly.entity_id
_entity_poly.type
_entity_poly.pdbx_seq_one_letter_code
_entity_poly.pdbx_strand_id
1 'polypeptide(L)' 'VLKTRLVRARMDQAARAVRVATTMHRTFGRAQWAALRDVLHAWRANVHHAHEAMQAVAAAQQEYA' A
#
# COMPACT_ATOMS: atom_id res chain seq x y z
N VAL A 1 7.32 -2.67 -23.90
CA VAL A 1 5.92 -2.66 -23.39
C VAL A 1 5.51 -4.10 -23.12
N LEU A 2 5.15 -4.44 -21.86
CA LEU A 2 4.61 -5.77 -21.53
C LEU A 2 3.23 -5.89 -22.18
N LYS A 3 3.08 -6.80 -23.15
CA LYS A 3 1.88 -6.91 -24.00
C LYS A 3 0.65 -7.45 -23.25
N THR A 4 0.88 -8.29 -22.24
CA THR A 4 -0.18 -8.82 -21.38
C THR A 4 -0.34 -7.94 -20.15
N ARG A 5 -1.54 -7.44 -19.85
CA ARG A 5 -1.85 -6.59 -18.68
C ARG A 5 -1.73 -7.31 -17.31
N LEU A 6 -1.05 -8.46 -17.27
CA LEU A 6 -0.86 -9.28 -16.08
C LEU A 6 0.19 -8.71 -15.13
N VAL A 7 1.12 -7.90 -15.62
CA VAL A 7 2.23 -7.36 -14.82
C VAL A 7 2.51 -5.93 -15.25
N ARG A 8 2.66 -5.04 -14.27
CA ARG A 8 3.24 -3.70 -14.44
C ARG A 8 4.65 -3.72 -13.84
N ALA A 9 5.67 -3.65 -14.68
CA ALA A 9 7.06 -3.67 -14.25
C ALA A 9 7.95 -2.83 -15.18
N ARG A 10 9.14 -2.47 -14.69
CA ARG A 10 10.19 -1.75 -15.43
C ARG A 10 11.52 -2.48 -15.29
N MET A 11 12.29 -2.55 -16.37
CA MET A 11 13.65 -3.08 -16.35
C MET A 11 14.62 -2.01 -15.87
N ASP A 12 15.39 -2.33 -14.84
CA ASP A 12 16.59 -1.60 -14.44
C ASP A 12 17.80 -2.32 -15.04
N GLN A 13 18.28 -1.80 -16.17
CA GLN A 13 19.34 -2.44 -16.94
C GLN A 13 20.71 -2.38 -16.23
N ALA A 14 20.99 -1.30 -15.49
CA ALA A 14 22.24 -1.14 -14.76
C ALA A 14 22.35 -2.16 -13.62
N ALA A 15 21.25 -2.37 -12.90
CA ALA A 15 21.15 -3.38 -11.86
C ALA A 15 20.87 -4.80 -12.39
N ARG A 16 20.67 -4.96 -13.70
CA ARG A 16 20.24 -6.22 -14.35
C ARG A 16 19.00 -6.84 -13.67
N ALA A 17 18.07 -6.01 -13.22
CA ALA A 17 16.93 -6.42 -12.41
C ALA A 17 15.60 -5.84 -12.92
N VAL A 18 14.51 -6.61 -12.80
CA VAL A 18 13.16 -6.13 -13.15
C VAL A 18 12.43 -5.69 -11.88
N ARG A 19 12.06 -4.42 -11.81
CA ARG A 19 11.25 -3.87 -10.71
C ARG A 19 9.78 -4.03 -11.05
N VAL A 20 9.08 -4.83 -10.25
CA VAL A 20 7.65 -5.11 -10.43
C VAL A 20 6.82 -4.22 -9.50
N ALA A 21 5.90 -3.45 -10.07
CA ALA A 21 5.02 -2.55 -9.34
C ALA A 21 3.69 -3.22 -8.97
N THR A 22 3.07 -3.91 -9.94
CA THR A 22 1.85 -4.67 -9.69
C THR A 22 1.83 -5.96 -10.50
N THR A 23 1.23 -7.00 -9.94
CA THR A 23 1.03 -8.30 -10.58
C THR A 23 -0.43 -8.72 -10.43
N MET A 24 -0.98 -9.32 -11.48
CA MET A 24 -2.26 -10.01 -11.43
C MET A 24 -2.01 -11.45 -10.96
N HIS A 25 -2.68 -11.83 -9.87
CA HIS A 25 -2.67 -13.21 -9.40
C HIS A 25 -3.62 -14.04 -10.26
N ARG A 26 -3.09 -15.02 -11.00
CA ARG A 26 -3.91 -15.91 -11.88
C ARG A 26 -4.86 -16.80 -11.08
N THR A 27 -4.53 -17.09 -9.83
CA THR A 27 -5.40 -17.76 -8.85
C THR A 27 -5.43 -16.94 -7.57
N PHE A 28 -6.62 -16.80 -6.97
CA PHE A 28 -6.84 -16.00 -5.77
C PHE A 28 -7.66 -16.82 -4.77
N GLY A 29 -6.94 -17.58 -3.94
CA GLY A 29 -7.52 -18.50 -2.96
C GLY A 29 -7.58 -17.90 -1.55
N ARG A 30 -7.91 -18.77 -0.59
CA ARG A 30 -8.13 -18.38 0.81
C ARG A 30 -6.94 -17.64 1.45
N ALA A 31 -5.71 -18.07 1.15
CA ALA A 31 -4.51 -17.41 1.68
C ALA A 31 -4.37 -15.98 1.15
N GLN A 32 -4.67 -15.74 -0.14
CA GLN A 32 -4.64 -14.40 -0.72
C GLN A 32 -5.76 -13.51 -0.17
N TRP A 33 -6.95 -14.08 0.09
CA TRP A 33 -8.04 -13.37 0.79
C TRP A 33 -7.66 -12.97 2.21
N ALA A 34 -7.01 -13.86 2.96
CA ALA A 34 -6.53 -13.55 4.30
C ALA A 34 -5.50 -12.42 4.27
N ALA A 35 -4.48 -12.52 3.41
CA ALA A 35 -3.47 -11.49 3.24
C ALA A 35 -4.06 -10.14 2.83
N LEU A 36 -5.02 -10.12 1.89
CA LEU A 36 -5.71 -8.89 1.48
C LEU A 36 -6.49 -8.27 2.65
N ARG A 37 -7.24 -9.09 3.40
CA ARG A 37 -7.97 -8.63 4.58
C ARG A 37 -7.03 -8.01 5.61
N ASP A 38 -5.90 -8.64 5.86
CA ASP A 38 -4.92 -8.16 6.84
C ASP A 38 -4.30 -6.82 6.41
N VAL A 39 -3.96 -6.69 5.11
CA VAL A 39 -3.49 -5.41 4.53
C VAL A 39 -4.56 -4.31 4.66
N LEU A 40 -5.83 -4.62 4.39
CA LEU A 40 -6.92 -3.65 4.51
C LEU A 40 -7.15 -3.21 5.97
N HIS A 41 -7.07 -4.13 6.92
CA HIS A 41 -7.16 -3.79 8.35
C HIS A 41 -5.99 -2.90 8.80
N ALA A 42 -4.76 -3.25 8.41
CA ALA A 42 -3.59 -2.44 8.70
C ALA A 42 -3.73 -1.03 8.10
N TRP A 43 -4.20 -0.93 6.85
CA TRP A 43 -4.41 0.37 6.21
C TRP A 43 -5.46 1.21 6.94
N ARG A 44 -6.59 0.61 7.31
CA ARG A 44 -7.62 1.29 8.11
C ARG A 44 -7.06 1.81 9.44
N ALA A 45 -6.32 0.98 10.16
CA ALA A 45 -5.72 1.36 11.44
C ALA A 45 -4.72 2.52 11.25
N ASN A 46 -3.85 2.43 10.25
CA ASN A 46 -2.85 3.47 9.96
C ASN A 46 -3.49 4.81 9.61
N VAL A 47 -4.54 4.81 8.77
CA VAL A 47 -5.27 6.04 8.41
C VAL A 47 -5.96 6.63 9.63
N HIS A 48 -6.57 5.79 10.47
CA HIS A 48 -7.23 6.24 11.69
C HIS A 48 -6.24 6.87 12.68
N HIS A 49 -5.12 6.21 12.96
CA HIS A 49 -4.09 6.74 13.85
C HIS A 49 -3.49 8.04 13.32
N ALA A 50 -3.24 8.14 12.01
CA ALA A 50 -2.77 9.38 11.41
C ALA A 50 -3.80 10.52 11.59
N HIS A 51 -5.09 10.22 11.44
CA HIS A 51 -6.16 11.18 11.66
C HIS A 51 -6.21 11.67 13.11
N GLU A 52 -6.17 10.76 14.08
CA GLU A 52 -6.17 11.09 15.50
C GLU A 52 -4.93 11.92 15.89
N ALA A 53 -3.75 11.54 15.39
CA ALA A 53 -2.52 12.30 15.63
C ALA A 53 -2.62 13.73 15.08
N MET A 54 -3.20 13.92 13.89
CA MET A 54 -3.43 15.25 13.32
C MET A 54 -4.41 16.08 14.15
N GLN A 55 -5.49 15.46 14.65
CA GLN A 55 -6.44 16.15 15.54
C GLN A 55 -5.79 16.56 16.85
N ALA A 56 -4.98 15.69 17.46
CA ALA A 56 -4.27 15.99 18.69
C ALA A 56 -3.30 17.16 18.51
N VAL A 57 -2.56 17.21 17.40
CA VAL A 57 -1.67 18.32 17.07
C VAL A 57 -2.47 19.61 16.89
N ALA A 58 -3.58 19.58 16.14
CA ALA A 58 -4.41 20.76 15.92
C ALA A 58 -4.99 21.32 17.24
N ALA A 59 -5.47 20.44 18.12
CA ALA A 59 -5.98 20.83 19.44
C ALA A 59 -4.88 21.47 20.31
N ALA A 60 -3.68 20.88 20.34
CA ALA A 60 -2.55 21.45 21.06
C ALA A 60 -2.17 22.84 20.53
N GLN A 61 -2.20 23.05 19.21
CA GLN A 61 -1.92 24.36 18.62
C GLN A 61 -2.95 25.43 19.01
N GLN A 62 -4.21 25.06 19.24
CA GLN A 62 -5.24 25.98 19.72
C GLN A 62 -5.07 26.36 21.19
N GLU A 63 -4.50 25.49 22.02
CA GLU A 63 -4.28 25.75 23.45
C GLU A 63 -3.09 26.69 23.70
N TYR A 64 -2.14 26.74 22.77
CA TYR A 64 -0.98 27.65 22.82
C TYR A 64 -1.19 28.99 22.08
N ALA A 65 -2.34 29.21 21.44
CA ALA A 65 -2.68 30.43 20.69
C ALA A 65 -3.63 31.33 21.47
#